data_AF-A0A101T2V1-F1
#
_entry.id   AF-A0A101T2V1-F1
#
_cell.length_a   1.000
_cell.length_b   1.000
_cell.length_c   1.000
_cell.angle_alpha   90.00
_cell.angle_beta   90.00
_cell.angle_gamma   90.00
#
_symmetry.space_group_name_H-M   'P 1'
#
loop_
_entity.id
_entity.type
_entity.pdbx_description
1 polymer ?
#
loop_
_entity_poly.entity_id
_entity_poly.type
_entity_poly.pdbx_seq_one_letter_code
_entity_poly.pdbx_strand_id
1 'polypeptide(L)'
;MRTPQSHADRLRNRVAAGDTGLIADEVLRMLASNRGHWQRGWDKVLDQLRALPADRRAALRRALADRHPARQGENTGNTGNTGNTGNTDDAGSAGSADNADDMDGIDLRCGALVVRTYLSEGLPADPREDACLAADRRAALDGLGRRRAFHPAARFELLAEAELAAGRALSAPVVAAFRRTAREAEYEDAQPLIRLADRLTDPVLDVGEAWADRALRDTAASAAPAAWQALLAHAATATASRPTARWDTRARALLAPLDPGLVRATVLDWLALVGRPRTLLLRRHPHEPDIDATYDPHNATALRGLAWLLSLLPAHPDTARALGRLAETSLVPVPGHGPRGPKVANAAVLALSRLPGDPGRTELDRLAARVTYRSTARLIAAAIAR
;
A
#
# COMPACT_ATOMS: atom_id res chain seq x y z
N MET A 1 45.75 -22.11 -2.92
CA MET A 1 44.68 -21.42 -2.18
C MET A 1 43.92 -20.56 -3.19
N ARG A 2 42.68 -20.89 -3.58
CA ARG A 2 41.91 -20.08 -4.54
C ARG A 2 41.42 -18.80 -3.85
N THR A 3 41.75 -17.64 -4.40
CA THR A 3 41.18 -16.36 -3.96
C THR A 3 39.65 -16.41 -4.14
N PRO A 4 38.84 -16.17 -3.10
CA PRO A 4 37.38 -16.23 -3.23
C PRO A 4 36.88 -15.18 -4.22
N GLN A 5 36.23 -15.63 -5.29
CA GLN A 5 35.84 -14.80 -6.44
C GLN A 5 34.53 -14.04 -6.21
N SER A 6 33.67 -14.46 -5.28
CA SER A 6 32.40 -13.79 -4.94
C SER A 6 32.27 -13.43 -3.46
N HIS A 7 31.39 -12.46 -3.15
CA HIS A 7 31.03 -12.15 -1.76
C HIS A 7 30.46 -13.36 -1.02
N ALA A 8 29.67 -14.20 -1.70
CA ALA A 8 29.14 -15.44 -1.12
C ALA A 8 30.24 -16.44 -0.76
N ASP A 9 31.31 -16.55 -1.57
CA ASP A 9 32.47 -17.39 -1.24
C ASP A 9 33.23 -16.86 -0.04
N ARG A 10 33.44 -15.53 0.01
CA ARG A 10 34.06 -14.88 1.18
C ARG A 10 33.26 -15.14 2.43
N LEU A 11 31.94 -14.94 2.38
CA LEU A 11 31.06 -15.17 3.52
C LEU A 11 31.13 -16.63 4.00
N ARG A 12 31.07 -17.60 3.09
CA ARG A 12 31.21 -19.03 3.42
C ARG A 12 32.55 -19.32 4.11
N ASN A 13 33.65 -18.76 3.62
CA ASN A 13 34.96 -18.92 4.23
C ASN A 13 35.02 -18.28 5.63
N ARG A 14 34.38 -17.12 5.84
CA ARG A 14 34.32 -16.46 7.16
C ARG A 14 33.44 -17.23 8.15
N VAL A 15 32.31 -17.78 7.68
CA VAL A 15 31.45 -18.68 8.45
C VAL A 15 32.22 -19.91 8.93
N ALA A 16 32.99 -20.54 8.03
CA ALA A 16 33.84 -21.68 8.38
C ALA A 16 34.94 -21.31 9.39
N ALA A 17 35.50 -20.10 9.29
CA ALA A 17 36.51 -19.60 10.24
C ALA A 17 35.93 -19.20 11.61
N GLY A 18 34.61 -19.00 11.73
CA GLY A 18 33.94 -18.65 12.98
C GLY A 18 34.13 -17.20 13.45
N ASP A 19 34.74 -16.34 12.64
CA ASP A 19 34.97 -14.93 12.98
C ASP A 19 33.69 -14.10 12.72
N THR A 20 32.95 -13.85 13.79
CA THR A 20 31.67 -13.13 13.73
C THR A 20 31.82 -11.68 13.28
N GLY A 21 32.95 -11.02 13.60
CA GLY A 21 33.21 -9.65 13.17
C GLY A 21 33.39 -9.56 11.67
N LEU A 22 34.18 -10.47 11.10
CA LEU A 22 34.41 -10.52 9.65
C LEU A 22 33.19 -11.00 8.86
N ILE A 23 32.33 -11.83 9.46
CA ILE A 23 31.03 -12.17 8.89
C ILE A 23 30.16 -10.90 8.81
N ALA A 24 30.07 -10.11 9.89
CA ALA A 24 29.31 -8.87 9.91
C ALA A 24 29.82 -7.87 8.84
N ASP A 25 31.14 -7.67 8.75
CA ASP A 25 31.74 -6.79 7.75
C ASP A 25 31.44 -7.24 6.32
N GLU A 26 31.47 -8.54 6.05
CA GLU A 26 31.15 -9.07 4.73
C GLU A 26 29.68 -8.87 4.39
N VAL A 27 28.76 -9.11 5.34
CA VAL A 27 27.32 -8.85 5.17
C VAL A 27 27.05 -7.37 4.86
N LEU A 28 27.73 -6.45 5.54
CA LEU A 28 27.57 -5.01 5.28
C LEU A 28 28.16 -4.58 3.93
N ARG A 29 29.33 -5.12 3.55
CA ARG A 29 29.89 -4.91 2.21
C ARG A 29 28.93 -5.39 1.12
N MET A 30 28.36 -6.56 1.32
CA MET A 30 27.36 -7.15 0.44
C MET A 30 26.13 -6.25 0.28
N LEU A 31 25.57 -5.77 1.40
CA LEU A 31 24.45 -4.84 1.39
C LEU A 31 24.79 -3.53 0.67
N ALA A 32 25.97 -2.96 0.92
CA ALA A 32 26.41 -1.74 0.25
C ALA A 32 26.53 -1.94 -1.26
N SER A 33 27.11 -3.07 -1.70
CA SER A 33 27.21 -3.42 -3.12
C SER A 33 25.86 -3.61 -3.80
N ASN A 34 24.82 -3.97 -3.05
CA ASN A 34 23.47 -4.17 -3.57
C ASN A 34 22.49 -3.06 -3.18
N ARG A 35 22.98 -1.89 -2.73
CA ARG A 35 22.15 -0.74 -2.29
C ARG A 35 21.03 -1.13 -1.32
N GLY A 36 21.35 -2.03 -0.38
CA GLY A 36 20.42 -2.52 0.63
C GLY A 36 19.44 -3.62 0.16
N HIS A 37 19.43 -3.99 -1.13
CA HIS A 37 18.54 -5.02 -1.68
C HIS A 37 19.05 -6.44 -1.42
N TRP A 38 18.13 -7.40 -1.50
CA TRP A 38 18.37 -8.84 -1.40
C TRP A 38 17.79 -9.57 -2.62
N GLN A 39 18.41 -9.44 -3.80
CA GLN A 39 17.89 -9.99 -5.08
C GLN A 39 18.58 -11.29 -5.48
N ARG A 40 17.84 -12.33 -5.90
CA ARG A 40 18.32 -13.58 -6.55
C ARG A 40 19.55 -14.29 -5.96
N GLY A 41 19.31 -15.40 -5.27
CA GLY A 41 20.37 -16.29 -4.74
C GLY A 41 20.86 -15.92 -3.34
N TRP A 42 20.40 -14.79 -2.81
CA TRP A 42 20.73 -14.30 -1.47
C TRP A 42 19.89 -14.94 -0.36
N ASP A 43 18.78 -15.59 -0.69
CA ASP A 43 18.07 -16.45 0.27
C ASP A 43 19.01 -17.52 0.83
N LYS A 44 19.87 -18.09 -0.02
CA LYS A 44 20.90 -19.05 0.41
C LYS A 44 21.90 -18.44 1.41
N VAL A 45 22.19 -17.15 1.27
CA VAL A 45 23.06 -16.43 2.21
C VAL A 45 22.34 -16.22 3.54
N LEU A 46 21.09 -15.74 3.51
CA LEU A 46 20.29 -15.60 4.72
C LEU A 46 20.11 -16.94 5.44
N ASP A 47 19.82 -18.02 4.70
CA ASP A 47 19.67 -19.38 5.23
C ASP A 47 20.97 -19.91 5.83
N GLN A 48 22.13 -19.64 5.21
CA GLN A 48 23.44 -19.98 5.78
C GLN A 48 23.69 -19.25 7.10
N LEU A 49 23.36 -17.97 7.18
CA LEU A 49 23.50 -17.21 8.42
C LEU A 49 22.51 -17.69 9.49
N ARG A 50 21.30 -18.11 9.08
CA ARG A 50 20.29 -18.69 9.97
C ARG A 50 20.64 -20.09 10.47
N ALA A 51 21.40 -20.87 9.68
CA ALA A 51 21.92 -22.17 10.08
C ALA A 51 23.06 -22.08 11.11
N LEU A 52 23.57 -20.89 11.43
CA LEU A 52 24.54 -20.71 12.49
C LEU A 52 23.94 -21.10 13.86
N PRO A 53 24.78 -21.67 14.76
CA PRO A 53 24.42 -21.87 16.17
C PRO A 53 23.82 -20.61 16.83
N ALA A 54 22.92 -20.80 17.79
CA ALA A 54 22.14 -19.70 18.39
C ALA A 54 23.02 -18.62 19.04
N ASP A 55 24.09 -19.02 19.72
CA ASP A 55 25.12 -18.16 20.29
C ASP A 55 25.83 -17.32 19.22
N ARG A 56 26.19 -17.93 18.09
CA ARG A 56 26.81 -17.24 16.95
C ARG A 56 25.85 -16.27 16.27
N ARG A 57 24.56 -16.64 16.13
CA ARG A 57 23.54 -15.72 15.59
C ARG A 57 23.34 -14.51 16.50
N ALA A 58 23.28 -14.72 17.82
CA ALA A 58 23.19 -13.64 18.79
C ALA A 58 24.43 -12.72 18.76
N ALA A 59 25.64 -13.29 18.63
CA ALA A 59 26.86 -12.52 18.47
C ALA A 59 26.88 -11.71 17.16
N LEU A 60 26.46 -12.31 16.04
CA LEU A 60 26.39 -11.65 14.74
C LEU A 60 25.36 -10.51 14.74
N ARG A 61 24.19 -10.73 15.36
CA ARG A 61 23.17 -9.70 15.53
C ARG A 61 23.72 -8.46 16.26
N ARG A 62 24.44 -8.66 17.36
CA ARG A 62 25.08 -7.57 18.11
C ARG A 62 26.17 -6.88 17.28
N ALA A 63 27.04 -7.66 16.63
CA ALA A 63 28.08 -7.12 15.75
C ALA A 63 27.53 -6.26 14.60
N LEU A 64 26.37 -6.61 14.04
CA LEU A 64 25.66 -5.81 13.03
C LEU A 64 25.03 -4.54 13.65
N ALA A 65 24.46 -4.64 14.85
CA ALA A 65 23.88 -3.50 15.57
C ALA A 65 24.95 -2.46 15.94
N ASP A 66 26.14 -2.89 16.38
CA ASP A 66 27.24 -2.00 16.76
C ASP A 66 27.79 -1.21 15.57
N ARG A 67 27.80 -1.82 14.37
CA ARG A 67 28.29 -1.19 13.13
C ARG A 67 27.27 -0.27 12.47
N HIS A 68 25.98 -0.56 12.66
CA HIS A 68 24.87 0.26 12.18
C HIS A 68 23.83 0.43 13.30
N PRO A 69 24.06 1.40 14.22
CA PRO A 69 23.12 1.67 15.29
C PRO A 69 21.79 2.19 14.75
N ALA A 70 20.73 1.89 15.50
CA ALA A 70 19.39 2.44 15.38
C ALA A 70 19.41 3.98 15.23
N ARG A 71 18.44 4.54 14.49
CA ARG A 71 18.18 5.99 14.50
C ARG A 71 17.86 6.41 15.95
N GLN A 72 18.76 7.14 16.62
CA GLN A 72 18.37 7.93 17.79
C GLN A 72 17.56 9.12 17.27
N GLY A 73 16.38 9.35 17.86
CA GLY A 73 15.30 10.16 17.31
C GLY A 73 15.71 11.45 16.62
N GLU A 74 15.49 11.53 15.30
CA GLU A 74 15.32 12.81 14.62
C GLU A 74 13.99 13.40 15.10
N ASN A 75 14.13 14.40 15.94
CA ASN A 75 13.11 15.26 16.51
C ASN A 75 12.01 15.57 15.48
N THR A 76 10.79 15.10 15.71
CA THR A 76 9.59 15.62 15.05
C THR A 76 9.27 17.01 15.62
N GLY A 77 10.15 17.98 15.35
CA GLY A 77 10.00 19.38 15.69
C GLY A 77 9.46 20.14 14.49
N ASN A 78 8.15 20.02 14.24
CA ASN A 78 7.43 21.00 13.44
C ASN A 78 7.32 22.29 14.26
N THR A 79 8.25 23.23 14.10
CA THR A 79 8.10 24.59 14.59
C THR A 79 7.73 25.52 13.43
N GLY A 80 6.48 26.00 13.49
CA GLY A 80 6.19 27.41 13.23
C GLY A 80 6.20 27.87 11.78
N ASN A 81 5.04 27.76 11.14
CA ASN A 81 4.63 28.73 10.13
C ASN A 81 4.39 30.09 10.81
N THR A 82 5.23 31.08 10.53
CA THR A 82 4.88 32.51 10.65
C THR A 82 5.39 33.22 9.41
N GLY A 83 4.51 34.02 8.79
CA GLY A 83 4.67 34.51 7.42
C GLY A 83 5.64 35.67 7.21
N ASN A 84 6.04 35.78 5.95
CA ASN A 84 6.21 36.97 5.10
C ASN A 84 7.02 38.17 5.64
N THR A 85 8.13 38.51 4.96
CA THR A 85 8.29 39.68 4.06
C THR A 85 9.77 39.88 3.68
N GLY A 86 10.05 40.31 2.44
CA GLY A 86 11.19 41.21 2.17
C GLY A 86 12.34 40.64 1.34
N ASN A 87 12.48 41.22 0.15
CA ASN A 87 13.58 41.13 -0.83
C ASN A 87 14.94 41.60 -0.27
N THR A 88 16.05 40.98 -0.68
CA THR A 88 17.28 41.60 -1.27
C THR A 88 18.40 40.57 -1.48
N ASP A 89 19.16 40.81 -2.54
CA ASP A 89 20.32 40.08 -3.08
C ASP A 89 21.47 39.90 -2.07
N ASP A 90 22.16 38.74 -2.12
CA ASP A 90 23.62 38.68 -2.32
C ASP A 90 24.17 37.24 -2.38
N ALA A 91 25.28 37.10 -3.10
CA ALA A 91 25.97 35.88 -3.48
C ALA A 91 26.64 35.13 -2.31
N GLY A 92 26.72 33.80 -2.40
CA GLY A 92 27.56 33.02 -1.48
C GLY A 92 27.39 31.50 -1.58
N SER A 93 28.32 30.87 -2.30
CA SER A 93 28.56 29.43 -2.39
C SER A 93 28.34 28.64 -1.07
N ALA A 94 27.45 27.65 -1.11
CA ALA A 94 27.51 26.45 -0.27
C ALA A 94 26.98 25.28 -1.10
N GLY A 95 27.87 24.37 -1.47
CA GLY A 95 27.58 23.19 -2.27
C GLY A 95 26.45 22.37 -1.65
N SER A 96 25.34 22.29 -2.38
CA SER A 96 24.19 21.45 -2.05
C SER A 96 24.61 19.99 -2.13
N ALA A 97 24.93 19.40 -0.98
CA ALA A 97 25.17 17.96 -0.81
C ALA A 97 23.88 17.19 -0.45
N ASP A 98 22.70 17.80 -0.65
CA ASP A 98 21.40 17.21 -0.31
C ASP A 98 20.66 16.61 -1.52
N ASN A 99 21.27 16.59 -2.70
CA ASN A 99 20.66 16.04 -3.91
C ASN A 99 21.65 15.19 -4.70
N ALA A 100 21.92 13.98 -4.22
CA ALA A 100 22.46 12.90 -5.04
C ALA A 100 21.99 11.53 -4.51
N ASP A 101 21.11 10.89 -5.27
CA ASP A 101 20.84 9.44 -5.25
C ASP A 101 20.06 8.80 -4.07
N ASP A 102 18.99 9.43 -3.57
CA ASP A 102 17.90 8.75 -2.82
C ASP A 102 16.98 7.95 -3.79
N MET A 103 17.60 7.29 -4.77
CA MET A 103 17.01 6.58 -5.89
C MET A 103 16.99 5.08 -5.56
N ASP A 104 15.87 4.60 -5.01
CA ASP A 104 15.60 3.19 -4.71
C ASP A 104 16.66 2.44 -3.87
N GLY A 105 17.64 3.16 -3.30
CA GLY A 105 18.57 2.61 -2.32
C GLY A 105 17.79 2.37 -1.04
N ILE A 106 17.53 1.11 -0.73
CA ILE A 106 17.17 0.78 0.65
C ILE A 106 18.36 1.26 1.47
N ASP A 107 18.10 2.13 2.44
CA ASP A 107 19.13 2.56 3.39
C ASP A 107 19.87 1.29 3.86
N LEU A 108 21.20 1.30 3.78
CA LEU A 108 22.06 0.21 4.25
C LEU A 108 21.63 -0.25 5.66
N ARG A 109 21.11 0.68 6.47
CA ARG A 109 20.49 0.39 7.77
C ARG A 109 19.25 -0.50 7.68
N CYS A 110 18.32 -0.24 6.77
CA CYS A 110 17.14 -1.08 6.54
C CYS A 110 17.55 -2.48 6.07
N GLY A 111 18.55 -2.57 5.18
CA GLY A 111 19.13 -3.85 4.77
C GLY A 111 19.71 -4.63 5.95
N ALA A 112 20.49 -3.97 6.82
CA ALA A 112 21.06 -4.58 8.02
C ALA A 112 19.97 -4.97 9.04
N LEU A 113 18.92 -4.16 9.18
CA LEU A 113 17.77 -4.43 10.05
C LEU A 113 17.01 -5.69 9.62
N VAL A 114 16.86 -5.91 8.31
CA VAL A 114 16.29 -7.15 7.77
C VAL A 114 17.11 -8.36 8.22
N VAL A 115 18.44 -8.32 8.10
CA VAL A 115 19.31 -9.43 8.56
C VAL A 115 19.19 -9.64 10.06
N ARG A 116 19.26 -8.56 10.85
CA ARG A 116 19.10 -8.63 12.31
C ARG A 116 17.77 -9.25 12.71
N THR A 117 16.70 -8.92 11.99
CA THR A 117 15.36 -9.49 12.20
C THR A 117 15.34 -10.97 11.84
N TYR A 118 15.87 -11.34 10.68
CA TYR A 118 15.93 -12.73 10.22
C TYR A 118 16.74 -13.63 11.17
N LEU A 119 17.87 -13.13 11.68
CA LEU A 119 18.73 -13.87 12.61
C LEU A 119 18.11 -14.05 14.00
N SER A 120 17.17 -13.20 14.39
CA SER A 120 16.52 -13.24 15.71
C SER A 120 15.49 -14.37 15.82
N GLU A 121 15.05 -14.95 14.70
CA GLU A 121 14.02 -15.98 14.71
C GLU A 121 14.47 -17.24 15.48
N GLY A 122 13.68 -17.66 16.47
CA GLY A 122 13.98 -18.83 17.30
C GLY A 122 15.14 -18.65 18.29
N LEU A 123 15.64 -17.43 18.50
CA LEU A 123 16.54 -17.13 19.62
C LEU A 123 15.73 -16.88 20.91
N PRO A 124 16.31 -17.14 22.10
CA PRO A 124 15.70 -16.74 23.36
C PRO A 124 15.44 -15.24 23.36
N ALA A 125 14.25 -14.84 23.81
CA ALA A 125 13.88 -13.44 23.92
C ALA A 125 14.77 -12.75 24.97
N ASP A 126 15.52 -11.74 24.55
CA ASP A 126 16.07 -10.73 25.46
C ASP A 126 15.12 -9.53 25.39
N PRO A 127 14.36 -9.23 26.46
CA PRO A 127 13.37 -8.17 26.44
C PRO A 127 13.92 -6.80 26.01
N ARG A 128 15.18 -6.49 26.33
CA ARG A 128 15.79 -5.19 25.97
C ARG A 128 16.19 -5.16 24.52
N GLU A 129 16.87 -6.18 24.03
CA GLU A 129 17.29 -6.25 22.62
C GLU A 129 16.07 -6.35 21.69
N ASP A 130 15.04 -7.11 22.09
CA ASP A 130 13.79 -7.24 21.34
C ASP A 130 13.02 -5.91 21.27
N ALA A 131 13.01 -5.13 22.35
CA ALA A 131 12.39 -3.80 22.38
C ALA A 131 13.08 -2.82 21.42
N CYS A 132 14.42 -2.78 21.43
CA CYS A 132 15.20 -1.95 20.51
C CYS A 132 14.97 -2.37 19.05
N LEU A 133 15.04 -3.67 18.76
CA LEU A 133 14.81 -4.20 17.42
C LEU A 133 13.37 -3.95 16.94
N ALA A 134 12.38 -4.00 17.83
CA ALA A 134 11.01 -3.65 17.49
C ALA A 134 10.83 -2.15 17.20
N ALA A 135 11.52 -1.27 17.93
CA ALA A 135 11.51 0.17 17.65
C ALA A 135 12.09 0.48 16.27
N ASP A 136 13.23 -0.13 15.92
CA ASP A 136 13.86 -0.01 14.59
C ASP A 136 12.93 -0.48 13.47
N ARG A 137 12.29 -1.65 13.65
CA ARG A 137 11.34 -2.21 12.68
C ARG A 137 10.17 -1.27 12.44
N ARG A 138 9.56 -0.74 13.50
CA ARG A 138 8.44 0.20 13.37
C ARG A 138 8.86 1.47 12.65
N ALA A 139 10.00 2.07 13.01
CA ALA A 139 10.49 3.27 12.35
C ALA A 139 10.75 3.04 10.84
N ALA A 140 11.34 1.89 10.48
CA ALA A 140 11.58 1.52 9.09
C ALA A 140 10.26 1.30 8.33
N LEU A 141 9.31 0.58 8.93
CA LEU A 141 7.99 0.32 8.36
C LEU A 141 7.18 1.61 8.19
N ASP A 142 7.13 2.47 9.19
CA ASP A 142 6.39 3.75 9.14
C ASP A 142 6.93 4.67 8.02
N GLY A 143 8.22 4.59 7.71
CA GLY A 143 8.83 5.25 6.55
C GLY A 143 8.26 4.82 5.19
N LEU A 144 7.59 3.66 5.11
CA LEU A 144 6.89 3.17 3.92
C LEU A 144 5.49 3.75 3.75
N GLY A 145 4.85 4.20 4.84
CA GLY A 145 3.43 4.56 4.83
C GLY A 145 3.05 5.68 3.86
N ARG A 146 4.01 6.54 3.51
CA ARG A 146 3.84 7.61 2.51
C ARG A 146 4.41 7.26 1.14
N ARG A 147 4.88 6.04 0.91
CA ARG A 147 5.37 5.61 -0.40
C ARG A 147 4.21 5.02 -1.20
N ARG A 148 4.26 5.23 -2.52
CA ARG A 148 3.36 4.53 -3.44
C ARG A 148 3.60 3.03 -3.39
N ALA A 149 4.84 2.62 -3.63
CA ALA A 149 5.30 1.25 -3.55
C ALA A 149 6.77 1.23 -3.10
N PHE A 150 7.31 0.04 -2.86
CA PHE A 150 8.73 -0.17 -2.64
C PHE A 150 9.19 -1.42 -3.39
N HIS A 151 10.48 -1.53 -3.67
CA HIS A 151 11.01 -2.69 -4.39
C HIS A 151 10.92 -3.96 -3.52
N PRO A 152 10.35 -5.09 -3.99
CA PRO A 152 10.19 -6.31 -3.19
C PRO A 152 11.52 -6.89 -2.65
N ALA A 153 12.63 -6.68 -3.35
CA ALA A 153 13.94 -7.10 -2.86
C ALA A 153 14.43 -6.35 -1.62
N ALA A 154 13.69 -5.35 -1.14
CA ALA A 154 13.91 -4.74 0.16
C ALA A 154 13.58 -5.64 1.34
N ARG A 155 12.79 -6.68 1.10
CA ARG A 155 12.42 -7.68 2.10
C ARG A 155 11.76 -7.09 3.35
N PHE A 156 11.04 -5.97 3.20
CA PHE A 156 10.29 -5.35 4.29
C PHE A 156 9.19 -6.26 4.85
N GLU A 157 8.73 -7.24 4.08
CA GLU A 157 7.81 -8.28 4.57
C GLU A 157 8.39 -9.05 5.75
N LEU A 158 9.71 -9.25 5.83
CA LEU A 158 10.33 -9.90 7.00
C LEU A 158 10.20 -9.05 8.27
N LEU A 159 10.30 -7.72 8.15
CA LEU A 159 10.10 -6.83 9.29
C LEU A 159 8.64 -6.85 9.75
N ALA A 160 7.72 -6.80 8.79
CA ALA A 160 6.28 -6.82 9.04
C ALA A 160 5.82 -8.15 9.66
N GLU A 161 6.26 -9.30 9.12
CA GLU A 161 5.96 -10.62 9.68
C GLU A 161 6.46 -10.75 11.11
N ALA A 162 7.64 -10.22 11.40
CA ALA A 162 8.19 -10.29 12.74
C ALA A 162 7.45 -9.35 13.73
N GLU A 163 6.81 -8.27 13.28
CA GLU A 163 5.91 -7.47 14.14
C GLU A 163 4.60 -8.22 14.41
N LEU A 164 4.00 -8.78 13.35
CA LEU A 164 2.76 -9.56 13.44
C LEU A 164 2.92 -10.82 14.30
N ALA A 165 4.01 -11.56 14.15
CA ALA A 165 4.33 -12.75 14.94
C ALA A 165 4.49 -12.41 16.43
N ALA A 166 4.87 -11.18 16.75
CA ALA A 166 4.96 -10.67 18.11
C ALA A 166 3.67 -9.99 18.59
N GLY A 167 2.55 -10.17 17.88
CA GLY A 167 1.23 -9.65 18.23
C GLY A 167 1.07 -8.14 18.02
N ARG A 168 1.99 -7.48 17.31
CA ARG A 168 1.94 -6.03 17.04
C ARG A 168 1.33 -5.77 15.67
N ALA A 169 0.33 -4.90 15.63
CA ALA A 169 -0.32 -4.49 14.39
C ALA A 169 0.58 -3.55 13.57
N LEU A 170 0.46 -3.61 12.26
CA LEU A 170 1.04 -2.62 11.35
C LEU A 170 0.14 -1.37 11.31
N SER A 171 0.73 -0.19 11.13
CA SER A 171 -0.06 1.02 10.95
C SER A 171 -0.83 0.98 9.61
N ALA A 172 -2.00 1.61 9.55
CA ALA A 172 -2.85 1.60 8.35
C ALA A 172 -2.15 2.09 7.07
N PRO A 173 -1.33 3.16 7.10
CA PRO A 173 -0.55 3.58 5.93
C PRO A 173 0.46 2.51 5.45
N VAL A 174 1.04 1.75 6.39
CA VAL A 174 1.99 0.67 6.07
C VAL A 174 1.26 -0.49 5.39
N VAL A 175 0.09 -0.88 5.89
CA VAL A 175 -0.76 -1.89 5.23
C VAL A 175 -1.06 -1.49 3.77
N ALA A 176 -1.41 -0.23 3.53
CA ALA A 176 -1.67 0.28 2.20
C ALA A 176 -0.42 0.21 1.30
N ALA A 177 0.77 0.54 1.82
CA ALA A 177 2.02 0.43 1.07
C ALA A 177 2.35 -1.02 0.67
N PHE A 178 2.10 -2.01 1.54
CA PHE A 178 2.25 -3.43 1.21
C PHE A 178 1.27 -3.87 0.13
N ARG A 179 -0.01 -3.50 0.24
CA ARG A 179 -1.03 -3.83 -0.76
C ARG A 179 -0.72 -3.22 -2.12
N ARG A 180 -0.33 -1.96 -2.19
CA ARG A 180 0.11 -1.30 -3.44
C ARG A 180 1.31 -2.00 -4.05
N THR A 181 2.34 -2.29 -3.25
CA THR A 181 3.55 -2.98 -3.71
C THR A 181 3.23 -4.37 -4.26
N ALA A 182 2.37 -5.14 -3.58
CA ALA A 182 1.96 -6.48 -4.03
C ALA A 182 1.24 -6.44 -5.39
N ARG A 183 0.51 -5.36 -5.68
CA ARG A 183 -0.21 -5.20 -6.97
C ARG A 183 0.68 -4.82 -8.13
N GLU A 184 1.79 -4.15 -7.86
CA GLU A 184 2.79 -3.75 -8.87
C GLU A 184 3.91 -4.78 -9.03
N ALA A 185 4.02 -5.75 -8.12
CA ALA A 185 5.05 -6.77 -8.16
C ALA A 185 4.77 -7.83 -9.24
N GLU A 186 5.65 -7.91 -10.24
CA GLU A 186 5.57 -8.87 -11.36
C GLU A 186 6.57 -10.04 -11.23
N TYR A 187 7.41 -10.04 -10.17
CA TYR A 187 8.54 -10.97 -10.03
C TYR A 187 8.26 -12.13 -9.07
N GLU A 188 8.86 -13.30 -9.34
CA GLU A 188 8.76 -14.49 -8.48
C GLU A 188 9.27 -14.24 -7.05
N ASP A 189 10.33 -13.45 -6.90
CA ASP A 189 10.91 -13.09 -5.59
C ASP A 189 9.95 -12.25 -4.72
N ALA A 190 8.84 -11.74 -5.27
CA ALA A 190 7.83 -10.98 -4.54
C ALA A 190 6.74 -11.85 -3.88
N GLN A 191 6.75 -13.17 -4.09
CA GLN A 191 5.70 -14.07 -3.55
C GLN A 191 5.56 -14.04 -2.02
N PRO A 192 6.62 -13.94 -1.20
CA PRO A 192 6.46 -13.73 0.24
C PRO A 192 5.69 -12.44 0.57
N LEU A 193 5.98 -11.35 -0.13
CA LEU A 193 5.29 -10.07 0.04
C LEU A 193 3.82 -10.15 -0.39
N ILE A 194 3.52 -10.81 -1.50
CA ILE A 194 2.14 -11.00 -1.98
C ILE A 194 1.33 -11.81 -0.95
N ARG A 195 1.88 -12.92 -0.45
CA ARG A 195 1.25 -13.74 0.59
C ARG A 195 1.03 -12.96 1.89
N LEU A 196 1.97 -12.10 2.28
CA LEU A 196 1.78 -11.21 3.42
C LEU A 196 0.61 -10.25 3.15
N ALA A 197 0.61 -9.54 2.02
CA ALA A 197 -0.41 -8.58 1.66
C ALA A 197 -1.83 -9.19 1.62
N ASP A 198 -1.97 -10.43 1.15
CA ASP A 198 -3.25 -11.16 1.14
C ASP A 198 -3.82 -11.41 2.55
N ARG A 199 -2.96 -11.52 3.58
CA ARG A 199 -3.38 -11.66 4.98
C ARG A 199 -3.67 -10.33 5.66
N LEU A 200 -3.18 -9.21 5.11
CA LEU A 200 -3.45 -7.89 5.66
C LEU A 200 -4.86 -7.47 5.26
N THR A 201 -5.86 -7.86 6.03
CA THR A 201 -7.28 -7.57 5.77
C THR A 201 -7.82 -6.36 6.53
N ASP A 202 -7.10 -5.87 7.54
CA ASP A 202 -7.45 -4.69 8.34
C ASP A 202 -6.37 -3.59 8.17
N PRO A 203 -6.75 -2.31 7.98
CA PRO A 203 -8.12 -1.84 7.71
C PRO A 203 -8.66 -2.37 6.38
N VAL A 204 -9.99 -2.47 6.27
CA VAL A 204 -10.66 -3.04 5.08
C VAL A 204 -10.43 -2.24 3.79
N LEU A 205 -10.19 -0.93 3.93
CA LEU A 205 -9.81 0.00 2.86
C LEU A 205 -8.42 0.56 3.16
N ASP A 206 -7.72 1.00 2.12
CA ASP A 206 -6.46 1.73 2.27
C ASP A 206 -6.75 3.19 2.66
N VAL A 207 -6.05 3.67 3.68
CA VAL A 207 -6.17 5.06 4.16
C VAL A 207 -5.49 6.03 3.19
N GLY A 208 -5.88 7.30 3.27
CA GLY A 208 -5.26 8.40 2.52
C GLY A 208 -6.13 8.96 1.40
N GLU A 209 -7.28 8.36 1.12
CA GLU A 209 -8.31 8.95 0.26
C GLU A 209 -9.47 9.46 1.11
N ALA A 210 -9.96 10.67 0.84
CA ALA A 210 -10.99 11.30 1.66
C ALA A 210 -12.26 10.45 1.83
N TRP A 211 -12.67 9.74 0.77
CA TRP A 211 -13.82 8.85 0.81
C TRP A 211 -13.56 7.59 1.66
N ALA A 212 -12.36 7.00 1.55
CA ALA A 212 -12.00 5.76 2.25
C ALA A 212 -11.84 6.03 3.75
N ASP A 213 -11.16 7.13 4.10
CA ASP A 213 -11.03 7.57 5.50
C ASP A 213 -12.39 7.86 6.12
N ARG A 214 -13.31 8.47 5.36
CA ARG A 214 -14.68 8.69 5.82
C ARG A 214 -15.42 7.37 6.01
N ALA A 215 -15.31 6.44 5.06
CA ALA A 215 -15.96 5.14 5.14
C ALA A 215 -15.47 4.30 6.34
N LEU A 216 -14.16 4.30 6.61
CA LEU A 216 -13.57 3.64 7.78
C LEU A 216 -14.09 4.25 9.08
N ARG A 217 -14.15 5.59 9.16
CA ARG A 217 -14.65 6.31 10.34
C ARG A 217 -16.13 6.05 10.60
N ASP A 218 -16.97 6.18 9.56
CA ASP A 218 -18.41 5.95 9.67
C ASP A 218 -18.72 4.49 10.02
N THR A 219 -17.94 3.54 9.46
CA THR A 219 -18.04 2.11 9.81
C THR A 219 -17.75 1.88 11.28
N ALA A 220 -16.65 2.43 11.80
CA ALA A 220 -16.28 2.30 13.20
C ALA A 220 -17.29 2.96 14.17
N ALA A 221 -17.90 4.06 13.75
CA ALA A 221 -18.91 4.79 14.53
C ALA A 221 -20.34 4.25 14.38
N SER A 222 -20.57 3.31 13.46
CA SER A 222 -21.91 2.79 13.19
C SER A 222 -22.45 1.92 14.33
N ALA A 223 -23.78 1.78 14.41
CA ALA A 223 -24.42 0.84 15.33
C ALA A 223 -24.17 -0.64 14.96
N ALA A 224 -23.67 -0.93 13.76
CA ALA A 224 -23.37 -2.29 13.29
C ALA A 224 -22.00 -2.36 12.59
N PRO A 225 -20.87 -2.11 13.30
CA PRO A 225 -19.54 -2.01 12.66
C PRO A 225 -19.16 -3.27 11.88
N ALA A 226 -19.44 -4.45 12.42
CA ALA A 226 -19.13 -5.73 11.77
C ALA A 226 -19.88 -5.92 10.44
N ALA A 227 -21.13 -5.47 10.34
CA ALA A 227 -21.92 -5.58 9.12
C ALA A 227 -21.37 -4.64 8.03
N TRP A 228 -21.02 -3.41 8.40
CA TRP A 228 -20.39 -2.44 7.50
C TRP A 228 -18.99 -2.85 7.06
N GLN A 229 -18.17 -3.39 7.97
CA GLN A 229 -16.88 -3.98 7.63
C GLN A 229 -17.03 -5.14 6.64
N ALA A 230 -17.98 -6.05 6.86
CA ALA A 230 -18.22 -7.15 5.94
C ALA A 230 -18.73 -6.68 4.57
N LEU A 231 -19.54 -5.62 4.52
CA LEU A 231 -20.00 -5.00 3.27
C LEU A 231 -18.84 -4.38 2.48
N LEU A 232 -17.96 -3.61 3.13
CA LEU A 232 -16.77 -3.03 2.52
C LEU A 232 -15.77 -4.11 2.06
N ALA A 233 -15.57 -5.16 2.86
CA ALA A 233 -14.69 -6.27 2.51
C ALA A 233 -15.22 -6.99 1.28
N HIS A 234 -16.54 -7.22 1.19
CA HIS A 234 -17.17 -7.79 0.01
C HIS A 234 -17.06 -6.88 -1.21
N ALA A 235 -17.21 -5.56 -1.04
CA ALA A 235 -17.00 -4.60 -2.11
C ALA A 235 -15.58 -4.66 -2.69
N ALA A 236 -14.56 -4.83 -1.84
CA ALA A 236 -13.16 -4.98 -2.25
C ALA A 236 -12.87 -6.28 -3.05
N THR A 237 -13.82 -7.22 -3.14
CA THR A 237 -13.71 -8.42 -3.98
C THR A 237 -14.18 -8.22 -5.43
N ALA A 238 -14.62 -7.01 -5.81
CA ALA A 238 -15.15 -6.68 -7.14
C ALA A 238 -14.06 -6.59 -8.24
N THR A 239 -13.26 -7.64 -8.38
CA THR A 239 -12.11 -7.69 -9.29
C THR A 239 -12.51 -7.95 -10.75
N ALA A 240 -13.51 -8.81 -10.98
CA ALA A 240 -14.05 -9.18 -12.30
C ALA A 240 -14.69 -7.98 -13.03
N SER A 241 -14.87 -8.04 -14.35
CA SER A 241 -15.45 -6.93 -15.12
C SER A 241 -16.94 -6.63 -14.83
N ARG A 242 -17.65 -7.58 -14.22
CA ARG A 242 -19.06 -7.51 -13.81
C ARG A 242 -19.29 -8.40 -12.58
N PRO A 243 -20.33 -8.15 -11.76
CA PRO A 243 -20.64 -9.02 -10.64
C PRO A 243 -21.13 -10.38 -11.14
N THR A 244 -20.75 -11.43 -10.43
CA THR A 244 -21.24 -12.79 -10.66
C THR A 244 -22.52 -13.03 -9.84
N ALA A 245 -23.31 -14.05 -10.21
CA ALA A 245 -24.49 -14.43 -9.42
C ALA A 245 -24.13 -14.78 -7.96
N ARG A 246 -22.97 -15.43 -7.75
CA ARG A 246 -22.43 -15.72 -6.42
C ARG A 246 -22.09 -14.43 -5.66
N TRP A 247 -21.49 -13.45 -6.34
CA TRP A 247 -21.17 -12.16 -5.75
C TRP A 247 -22.44 -11.41 -5.32
N ASP A 248 -23.46 -11.36 -6.19
CA ASP A 248 -24.75 -10.72 -5.89
C ASP A 248 -25.47 -11.40 -4.73
N THR A 249 -25.47 -12.74 -4.68
CA THR A 249 -26.09 -13.52 -3.60
C THR A 249 -25.46 -13.15 -2.25
N ARG A 250 -24.12 -13.11 -2.20
CA ARG A 250 -23.40 -12.72 -0.99
C ARG A 250 -23.66 -11.26 -0.61
N ALA A 251 -23.68 -10.36 -1.58
CA ALA A 251 -23.99 -8.94 -1.37
C ALA A 251 -25.39 -8.75 -0.77
N ARG A 252 -26.41 -9.42 -1.31
CA ARG A 252 -27.79 -9.36 -0.78
C ARG A 252 -27.87 -9.86 0.65
N ALA A 253 -27.17 -10.96 0.96
CA ALA A 253 -27.11 -11.47 2.34
C ALA A 253 -26.45 -10.49 3.32
N LEU A 254 -25.44 -9.73 2.87
CA LEU A 254 -24.78 -8.69 3.67
C LEU A 254 -25.62 -7.42 3.83
N LEU A 255 -26.46 -7.11 2.84
CA LEU A 255 -27.38 -5.96 2.89
C LEU A 255 -28.64 -6.24 3.72
N ALA A 256 -29.11 -7.48 3.79
CA ALA A 256 -30.33 -7.87 4.48
C ALA A 256 -30.48 -7.36 5.94
N PRO A 257 -29.43 -7.34 6.78
CA PRO A 257 -29.54 -6.81 8.15
C PRO A 257 -29.48 -5.28 8.24
N LEU A 258 -29.23 -4.56 7.15
CA LEU A 258 -29.05 -3.11 7.12
C LEU A 258 -30.27 -2.42 6.52
N ASP A 259 -30.62 -1.24 7.03
CA ASP A 259 -31.66 -0.41 6.42
C ASP A 259 -31.22 0.07 5.02
N PRO A 260 -31.98 -0.24 3.94
CA PRO A 260 -31.59 0.15 2.58
C PRO A 260 -31.47 1.67 2.38
N GLY A 261 -32.26 2.47 3.10
CA GLY A 261 -32.22 3.94 3.04
C GLY A 261 -30.93 4.48 3.64
N LEU A 262 -30.56 3.98 4.82
CA LEU A 262 -29.30 4.28 5.50
C LEU A 262 -28.11 3.83 4.65
N VAL A 263 -28.13 2.61 4.10
CA VAL A 263 -27.05 2.12 3.23
C VAL A 263 -26.86 3.06 2.04
N ARG A 264 -27.97 3.44 1.38
CA ARG A 264 -27.92 4.39 0.27
C ARG A 264 -27.30 5.71 0.72
N ALA A 265 -27.88 6.36 1.73
CA ALA A 265 -27.42 7.68 2.19
C ALA A 265 -25.91 7.67 2.52
N THR A 266 -25.47 6.72 3.34
CA THR A 266 -24.07 6.59 3.75
C THR A 266 -23.13 6.34 2.56
N VAL A 267 -23.46 5.42 1.66
CA VAL A 267 -22.60 5.15 0.50
C VAL A 267 -22.57 6.34 -0.46
N LEU A 268 -23.70 7.05 -0.65
CA LEU A 268 -23.73 8.24 -1.48
C LEU A 268 -22.86 9.37 -0.92
N ASP A 269 -22.84 9.55 0.40
CA ASP A 269 -21.95 10.52 1.07
C ASP A 269 -20.47 10.17 0.87
N TRP A 270 -20.11 8.88 0.91
CA TRP A 270 -18.75 8.44 0.57
C TRP A 270 -18.42 8.73 -0.89
N LEU A 271 -19.31 8.38 -1.82
CA LEU A 271 -19.08 8.61 -3.25
C LEU A 271 -18.94 10.11 -3.60
N ALA A 272 -19.57 11.01 -2.84
CA ALA A 272 -19.41 12.46 -3.01
C ALA A 272 -17.99 12.97 -2.70
N LEU A 273 -17.19 12.19 -1.96
CA LEU A 273 -15.80 12.50 -1.63
C LEU A 273 -14.78 11.89 -2.61
N VAL A 274 -15.22 11.04 -3.54
CA VAL A 274 -14.34 10.41 -4.52
C VAL A 274 -13.72 11.48 -5.43
N GLY A 275 -12.40 11.39 -5.65
CA GLY A 275 -11.64 12.33 -6.47
C GLY A 275 -11.28 13.66 -5.78
N ARG A 276 -11.59 13.82 -4.49
CA ARG A 276 -11.01 14.88 -3.65
C ARG A 276 -9.51 14.63 -3.43
N PRO A 277 -8.71 15.66 -3.11
CA PRO A 277 -7.30 15.50 -2.76
C PRO A 277 -7.12 14.45 -1.66
N ARG A 278 -5.99 13.73 -1.72
CA ARG A 278 -5.63 12.75 -0.69
C ARG A 278 -5.50 13.41 0.67
N THR A 279 -5.98 12.71 1.70
CA THR A 279 -5.81 13.07 3.12
C THR A 279 -4.42 12.70 3.63
N LEU A 280 -3.76 11.74 2.97
CA LEU A 280 -2.36 11.40 3.16
C LEU A 280 -1.65 11.45 1.80
N LEU A 281 -0.87 12.52 1.57
CA LEU A 281 -0.10 12.66 0.34
C LEU A 281 0.98 11.59 0.25
N LEU A 282 1.09 11.00 -0.93
CA LEU A 282 2.15 10.06 -1.25
C LEU A 282 3.39 10.82 -1.72
N ARG A 283 4.57 10.33 -1.35
CA ARG A 283 5.83 10.82 -1.88
C ARG A 283 5.90 10.39 -3.35
N ARG A 284 6.04 11.40 -4.20
CA ARG A 284 6.14 11.27 -5.65
C ARG A 284 7.59 11.47 -6.09
N HIS A 285 8.06 10.65 -7.03
CA HIS A 285 9.33 10.89 -7.71
C HIS A 285 9.16 11.89 -8.87
N PRO A 286 10.19 12.68 -9.22
CA PRO A 286 10.10 13.74 -10.24
C PRO A 286 9.54 13.28 -11.60
N HIS A 287 9.75 12.00 -11.96
CA HIS A 287 9.32 11.43 -13.24
C HIS A 287 8.03 10.61 -13.16
N GLU A 288 7.47 10.39 -11.97
CA GLU A 288 6.20 9.70 -11.83
C GLU A 288 5.04 10.60 -12.26
N PRO A 289 3.94 10.04 -12.79
CA PRO A 289 2.70 10.79 -12.96
C PRO A 289 2.21 11.32 -11.60
N ASP A 290 1.24 12.23 -11.61
CA ASP A 290 0.62 12.69 -10.37
C ASP A 290 -0.22 11.57 -9.74
N ILE A 291 0.46 10.75 -8.92
CA ILE A 291 -0.12 9.61 -8.21
C ILE A 291 -1.18 10.07 -7.21
N ASP A 292 -1.05 11.28 -6.66
CA ASP A 292 -2.01 11.86 -5.71
C ASP A 292 -3.34 12.20 -6.40
N ALA A 293 -3.34 12.34 -7.74
CA ALA A 293 -4.52 12.55 -8.57
C ALA A 293 -5.20 11.25 -9.07
N THR A 294 -4.62 10.07 -8.83
CA THR A 294 -5.20 8.75 -9.20
C THR A 294 -5.77 8.01 -8.00
N TYR A 295 -6.60 7.00 -8.22
CA TYR A 295 -7.13 6.18 -7.12
C TYR A 295 -6.08 5.21 -6.58
N ASP A 296 -6.13 4.94 -5.28
CA ASP A 296 -5.44 3.79 -4.72
C ASP A 296 -6.01 2.50 -5.36
N PRO A 297 -5.15 1.58 -5.88
CA PRO A 297 -5.62 0.38 -6.60
C PRO A 297 -6.54 -0.55 -5.78
N HIS A 298 -6.31 -0.69 -4.47
CA HIS A 298 -7.14 -1.51 -3.59
C HIS A 298 -8.53 -0.87 -3.44
N ASN A 299 -8.53 0.42 -3.12
CA ASN A 299 -9.73 1.24 -2.98
C ASN A 299 -10.54 1.36 -4.28
N ALA A 300 -9.88 1.45 -5.43
CA ALA A 300 -10.55 1.45 -6.74
C ALA A 300 -11.35 0.16 -6.97
N THR A 301 -10.89 -0.97 -6.43
CA THR A 301 -11.66 -2.22 -6.46
C THR A 301 -12.90 -2.12 -5.57
N ALA A 302 -12.76 -1.56 -4.36
CA ALA A 302 -13.88 -1.33 -3.46
C ALA A 302 -14.92 -0.36 -4.05
N LEU A 303 -14.52 0.72 -4.74
CA LEU A 303 -15.45 1.64 -5.42
C LEU A 303 -16.31 0.93 -6.47
N ARG A 304 -15.75 -0.03 -7.21
CA ARG A 304 -16.50 -0.85 -8.17
C ARG A 304 -17.56 -1.68 -7.45
N GLY A 305 -17.17 -2.30 -6.33
CA GLY A 305 -18.08 -3.07 -5.49
C GLY A 305 -19.20 -2.20 -4.90
N LEU A 306 -18.89 -1.03 -4.38
CA LEU A 306 -19.87 -0.06 -3.86
C LEU A 306 -20.87 0.37 -4.93
N ALA A 307 -20.39 0.66 -6.15
CA ALA A 307 -21.27 0.96 -7.27
C ALA A 307 -22.24 -0.19 -7.58
N TRP A 308 -21.75 -1.44 -7.56
CA TRP A 308 -22.60 -2.60 -7.79
C TRP A 308 -23.58 -2.88 -6.63
N LEU A 309 -23.18 -2.64 -5.38
CA LEU A 309 -24.05 -2.75 -4.21
C LEU A 309 -25.25 -1.80 -4.32
N LEU A 310 -25.02 -0.57 -4.76
CA LEU A 310 -26.10 0.41 -4.97
C LEU A 310 -27.16 -0.07 -5.97
N SER A 311 -26.78 -0.87 -6.97
CA SER A 311 -27.75 -1.45 -7.92
C SER A 311 -28.60 -2.60 -7.36
N LEU A 312 -28.30 -3.07 -6.14
CA LEU A 312 -29.09 -4.08 -5.44
C LEU A 312 -30.13 -3.48 -4.48
N LEU A 313 -30.04 -2.17 -4.23
CA LEU A 313 -31.01 -1.43 -3.41
C LEU A 313 -32.25 -1.04 -4.23
N PRO A 314 -33.38 -0.69 -3.59
CA PRO A 314 -34.52 -0.12 -4.30
C PRO A 314 -34.12 1.10 -5.14
N ALA A 315 -34.69 1.23 -6.34
CA ALA A 315 -34.38 2.33 -7.25
C ALA A 315 -34.55 3.68 -6.59
N HIS A 316 -33.61 4.59 -6.86
CA HIS A 316 -33.65 5.95 -6.34
C HIS A 316 -32.94 6.91 -7.32
N PRO A 317 -33.52 8.08 -7.63
CA PRO A 317 -32.89 9.07 -8.51
C PRO A 317 -31.50 9.51 -8.05
N ASP A 318 -31.30 9.68 -6.74
CA ASP A 318 -29.98 10.06 -6.21
C ASP A 318 -28.92 8.99 -6.41
N THR A 319 -29.31 7.71 -6.39
CA THR A 319 -28.39 6.62 -6.73
C THR A 319 -27.94 6.73 -8.18
N ALA A 320 -28.86 6.97 -9.12
CA ALA A 320 -28.51 7.16 -10.52
C ALA A 320 -27.55 8.35 -10.68
N ARG A 321 -27.93 9.53 -10.16
CA ARG A 321 -27.10 10.74 -10.24
C ARG A 321 -25.70 10.55 -9.64
N ALA A 322 -25.59 9.87 -8.50
CA ALA A 322 -24.30 9.62 -7.87
C ALA A 322 -23.43 8.66 -8.67
N LEU A 323 -24.00 7.60 -9.25
CA LEU A 323 -23.26 6.71 -10.15
C LEU A 323 -22.79 7.43 -11.41
N GLY A 324 -23.60 8.33 -11.98
CA GLY A 324 -23.18 9.15 -13.11
C GLY A 324 -22.04 10.11 -12.75
N ARG A 325 -22.12 10.79 -11.59
CA ARG A 325 -21.00 11.60 -11.09
C ARG A 325 -19.75 10.78 -10.85
N LEU A 326 -19.88 9.57 -10.29
CA LEU A 326 -18.75 8.65 -10.09
C LEU A 326 -18.08 8.31 -11.42
N ALA A 327 -18.87 8.03 -12.47
CA ALA A 327 -18.35 7.76 -13.81
C ALA A 327 -17.57 8.96 -14.37
N GLU A 328 -18.11 10.17 -14.26
CA GLU A 328 -17.45 11.38 -14.74
C GLU A 328 -16.17 11.69 -13.97
N THR A 329 -16.22 11.65 -12.63
CA THR A 329 -15.04 11.86 -11.77
C THR A 329 -13.92 10.86 -12.07
N SER A 330 -14.29 9.61 -12.34
CA SER A 330 -13.36 8.53 -12.70
C SER A 330 -12.76 8.68 -14.10
N LEU A 331 -13.38 9.52 -14.96
CA LEU A 331 -12.93 9.79 -16.32
C LEU A 331 -12.14 11.09 -16.49
N VAL A 332 -12.02 11.89 -15.42
CA VAL A 332 -11.16 13.07 -15.43
C VAL A 332 -9.72 12.66 -15.82
N PRO A 333 -9.09 13.32 -16.80
CA PRO A 333 -7.75 12.97 -17.22
C PRO A 333 -6.70 13.40 -16.19
N VAL A 334 -5.70 12.56 -15.98
CA VAL A 334 -4.49 12.81 -15.20
C VAL A 334 -3.31 12.89 -16.18
N PRO A 335 -2.51 13.98 -16.17
CA PRO A 335 -1.35 14.13 -17.04
C PRO A 335 -0.40 12.93 -16.94
N GLY A 336 -0.02 12.37 -18.10
CA GLY A 336 0.89 11.21 -18.17
C GLY A 336 0.29 9.86 -17.75
N HIS A 337 -0.98 9.80 -17.34
CA HIS A 337 -1.63 8.57 -16.89
C HIS A 337 -2.91 8.24 -17.68
N GLY A 338 -3.68 9.26 -18.09
CA GLY A 338 -5.01 9.08 -18.69
C GLY A 338 -6.12 9.18 -17.64
N PRO A 339 -7.31 8.59 -17.86
CA PRO A 339 -8.43 8.70 -16.93
C PRO A 339 -8.09 8.15 -15.53
N ARG A 340 -8.54 8.82 -14.46
CA ARG A 340 -8.27 8.43 -13.06
C ARG A 340 -8.59 6.96 -12.73
N GLY A 341 -9.68 6.43 -13.28
CA GLY A 341 -10.18 5.11 -12.93
C GLY A 341 -11.19 4.56 -13.94
N PRO A 342 -10.77 4.21 -15.18
CA PRO A 342 -11.70 3.75 -16.22
C PRO A 342 -12.48 2.49 -15.81
N LYS A 343 -11.89 1.62 -14.98
CA LYS A 343 -12.58 0.43 -14.42
C LYS A 343 -13.68 0.81 -13.42
N VAL A 344 -13.50 1.88 -12.65
CA VAL A 344 -14.52 2.42 -11.74
C VAL A 344 -15.64 3.06 -12.54
N ALA A 345 -15.32 3.85 -13.57
CA ALA A 345 -16.31 4.43 -14.48
C ALA A 345 -17.20 3.36 -15.14
N ASN A 346 -16.57 2.30 -15.67
CA ASN A 346 -17.29 1.19 -16.28
C ASN A 346 -18.18 0.45 -15.28
N ALA A 347 -17.73 0.29 -14.03
CA ALA A 347 -18.55 -0.32 -12.98
C ALA A 347 -19.77 0.54 -12.62
N ALA A 348 -19.64 1.86 -12.62
CA ALA A 348 -20.74 2.78 -12.40
C ALA A 348 -21.77 2.74 -13.54
N VAL A 349 -21.32 2.70 -14.80
CA VAL A 349 -22.20 2.50 -15.97
C VAL A 349 -22.93 1.17 -15.91
N LEU A 350 -22.23 0.08 -15.55
CA LEU A 350 -22.87 -1.21 -15.36
C LEU A 350 -23.91 -1.16 -14.23
N ALA A 351 -23.63 -0.51 -13.11
CA ALA A 351 -24.58 -0.35 -12.02
C ALA A 351 -25.82 0.45 -12.46
N LEU A 352 -25.67 1.53 -13.23
CA LEU A 352 -26.78 2.30 -13.81
C LEU A 352 -27.69 1.42 -14.67
N SER A 353 -27.11 0.61 -15.55
CA SER A 353 -27.87 -0.32 -16.42
C SER A 353 -28.60 -1.44 -15.67
N ARG A 354 -28.30 -1.63 -14.39
CA ARG A 354 -28.94 -2.63 -13.51
C ARG A 354 -30.01 -2.01 -12.62
N LEU A 355 -30.11 -0.67 -12.55
CA LEU A 355 -31.15 -0.02 -11.76
C LEU A 355 -32.53 -0.29 -12.37
N PRO A 356 -33.55 -0.63 -11.57
CA PRO A 356 -34.90 -0.75 -12.08
C PRO A 356 -35.50 0.64 -12.38
N GLY A 357 -36.34 0.70 -13.42
CA GLY A 357 -37.08 1.90 -13.82
C GLY A 357 -36.25 2.97 -14.54
N ASP A 358 -36.87 4.14 -14.74
CA ASP A 358 -36.34 5.22 -15.57
C ASP A 358 -35.07 5.91 -15.07
N PRO A 359 -34.80 6.08 -13.75
CA PRO A 359 -33.67 6.90 -13.30
C PRO A 359 -32.31 6.47 -13.85
N GLY A 360 -32.08 5.15 -13.98
CA GLY A 360 -30.84 4.63 -14.56
C GLY A 360 -30.70 4.97 -16.04
N ARG A 361 -31.78 4.87 -16.81
CA ARG A 361 -31.84 5.19 -18.23
C ARG A 361 -31.60 6.67 -18.48
N THR A 362 -32.30 7.54 -17.76
CA THR A 362 -32.11 9.00 -17.87
C THR A 362 -30.67 9.43 -17.62
N GLU A 363 -30.02 8.83 -16.61
CA GLU A 363 -28.62 9.14 -16.32
C GLU A 363 -27.66 8.60 -17.39
N LEU A 364 -27.93 7.42 -17.96
CA LEU A 364 -27.15 6.88 -19.07
C LEU A 364 -27.24 7.77 -20.31
N ASP A 365 -28.43 8.26 -20.66
CA ASP A 365 -28.63 9.19 -21.77
C ASP A 365 -27.86 10.50 -21.53
N ARG A 366 -27.85 11.02 -20.29
CA ARG A 366 -27.04 12.18 -19.90
C ARG A 366 -25.53 11.92 -20.08
N LEU A 367 -25.06 10.74 -19.68
CA LEU A 367 -23.65 10.36 -19.82
C LEU A 367 -23.25 10.19 -21.29
N ALA A 368 -24.13 9.67 -22.14
CA ALA A 368 -23.87 9.49 -23.57
C ALA A 368 -23.52 10.81 -24.27
N ALA A 369 -24.10 11.93 -23.83
CA ALA A 369 -23.80 13.27 -24.35
C ALA A 369 -22.45 13.84 -23.90
N ARG A 370 -21.82 13.29 -22.84
CA ARG A 370 -20.64 13.89 -22.17
C ARG A 370 -19.40 13.02 -22.20
N VAL A 371 -19.56 11.69 -22.21
CA VAL A 371 -18.46 10.75 -22.10
C VAL A 371 -17.86 10.47 -23.49
N THR A 372 -16.63 10.94 -23.69
CA THR A 372 -15.88 10.72 -24.94
C THR A 372 -14.87 9.58 -24.86
N TYR A 373 -14.55 9.10 -23.66
CA TYR A 373 -13.60 8.00 -23.48
C TYR A 373 -14.15 6.72 -24.11
N ARG A 374 -13.53 6.30 -25.22
CA ARG A 374 -14.04 5.28 -26.17
C ARG A 374 -14.56 4.01 -25.50
N SER A 375 -13.84 3.47 -24.51
CA SER A 375 -14.22 2.23 -23.83
C SER A 375 -15.53 2.40 -23.05
N THR A 376 -15.64 3.46 -22.25
CA THR A 376 -16.83 3.74 -21.44
C THR A 376 -18.01 4.20 -22.31
N ALA A 377 -17.76 5.01 -23.34
CA ALA A 377 -18.80 5.44 -24.30
C ALA A 377 -19.49 4.24 -24.98
N ARG A 378 -18.72 3.20 -25.36
CA ARG A 378 -19.28 1.96 -25.91
C ARG A 378 -20.17 1.22 -24.90
N LEU A 379 -19.78 1.18 -23.63
CA LEU A 379 -20.60 0.55 -22.58
C LEU A 379 -21.90 1.32 -22.34
N ILE A 380 -21.86 2.66 -22.38
CA ILE A 380 -23.05 3.49 -22.25
C ILE A 380 -24.01 3.22 -23.42
N ALA A 381 -23.52 3.25 -24.66
CA ALA A 381 -24.33 2.95 -25.84
C ALA A 381 -24.98 1.55 -25.77
N ALA A 382 -24.21 0.54 -25.34
CA ALA A 382 -24.72 -0.82 -25.17
C ALA A 382 -25.75 -0.94 -24.03
N ALA A 383 -25.66 -0.11 -22.99
CA ALA A 383 -26.62 -0.07 -21.90
C ALA A 383 -27.94 0.59 -22.29
N ILE A 384 -27.91 1.63 -23.12
CA ILE A 384 -29.09 2.34 -23.63
C ILE A 384 -29.87 1.49 -24.64
N ALA A 385 -29.18 0.64 -25.40
CA ALA A 385 -29.79 -0.24 -26.40
C ALA A 385 -30.55 -1.44 -25.80
N ARG A 386 -30.44 -1.66 -24.48
CA ARG A 386 -31.23 -2.66 -23.74
C ARG A 386 -32.51 -2.03 -23.23
#